data_AF-A0A7R9Z6B5-F1
#
_entry.id   AF-A0A7R9Z6B5-F1
#
_cell.length_a   1.000
_cell.length_b   1.000
_cell.length_c   1.000
_cell.angle_alpha   90.00
_cell.angle_beta   90.00
_cell.angle_gamma   90.00
#
_symmetry.space_group_name_H-M   'P 1'
#
loop_
_entity.id
_entity.type
_entity.pdbx_description
1 polymer ?
#
loop_
_entity_poly.entity_id
_entity_poly.type
_entity_poly.pdbx_seq_one_letter_code
_entity_poly.pdbx_strand_id
1 'polypeptide(L)'
;MGPPRLWDPAGAVDKLPQPYRMIDKLLAEILDKALDEISKKADERRQQRLANIENKFAPHALLVSDGEATCFATPGIAGLVVVGTSRGDVIALTARDLEASGTDRAHDGPVTAMDAGHTPTTGAKVVASASAGHLTLHEVVVKTAQLNLLAKVALPPDPDHDAPQCSDGGGHQGRSQGSSNGCPVSVSLSPNAGHVAVCYPSGAVCVYAAQLPPSFYLSPAV
;
A
#
# COMPACT_ATOMS: atom_id res chain seq x y z
N MET A 1 52.57 -21.27 9.91
CA MET A 1 52.38 -21.41 8.45
C MET A 1 51.23 -20.51 8.06
N GLY A 2 51.49 -19.40 7.37
CA GLY A 2 50.43 -18.48 6.93
C GLY A 2 49.67 -19.08 5.74
N PRO A 3 48.37 -18.76 5.58
CA PRO A 3 47.57 -19.25 4.46
C PRO A 3 48.21 -18.82 3.13
N PRO A 4 48.14 -19.65 2.06
CA PRO A 4 48.66 -19.28 0.76
C PRO A 4 47.94 -18.02 0.27
N ARG A 5 48.73 -16.99 -0.06
CA ARG A 5 48.21 -15.73 -0.59
C ARG A 5 47.47 -16.05 -1.89
N LEU A 6 46.18 -15.74 -1.89
CA LEU A 6 45.33 -15.79 -3.08
C LEU A 6 46.05 -15.01 -4.19
N TRP A 7 46.28 -15.66 -5.32
CA TRP A 7 46.93 -15.07 -6.49
C TRP A 7 46.26 -13.75 -6.84
N ASP A 8 47.02 -12.65 -6.87
CA ASP A 8 46.53 -11.34 -7.30
C ASP A 8 46.78 -11.20 -8.81
N PRO A 9 45.76 -11.43 -9.65
CA PRO A 9 45.92 -11.38 -11.10
C PRO A 9 46.30 -9.99 -11.60
N ALA A 10 45.97 -8.90 -10.88
CA ALA A 10 46.31 -7.55 -11.30
C ALA A 10 47.82 -7.29 -11.21
N GLY A 11 48.45 -7.68 -10.10
CA GLY A 11 49.91 -7.55 -9.91
C GLY A 11 50.77 -8.46 -10.79
N ALA A 12 50.17 -9.45 -11.47
CA ALA A 12 50.86 -10.36 -12.38
C ALA A 12 51.03 -9.76 -13.80
N VAL A 13 50.06 -8.95 -14.25
CA VAL A 13 50.08 -8.29 -15.57
C VAL A 13 51.20 -7.23 -15.64
N ASP A 14 51.44 -6.54 -14.53
CA ASP A 14 52.54 -5.58 -14.34
C ASP A 14 53.94 -6.18 -14.41
N LYS A 15 54.07 -7.51 -14.51
CA LYS A 15 55.36 -8.20 -14.66
C LYS A 15 55.58 -8.71 -16.09
N LEU A 16 54.61 -8.58 -16.98
CA LEU A 16 54.71 -9.08 -18.36
C LEU A 16 55.64 -8.19 -19.22
N PRO A 17 56.24 -8.72 -20.29
CA PRO A 17 57.01 -7.91 -21.25
C PRO A 17 56.18 -6.79 -21.88
N GLN A 18 56.86 -5.72 -22.31
CA GLN A 18 56.26 -4.48 -22.81
C GLN A 18 55.09 -4.64 -23.82
N PRO A 19 55.11 -5.58 -24.80
CA PRO A 19 53.99 -5.71 -25.74
C PRO A 19 52.68 -6.13 -25.06
N TYR A 20 52.74 -6.95 -24.01
CA TYR A 20 51.53 -7.48 -23.36
C TYR A 20 50.86 -6.47 -22.45
N ARG A 21 51.63 -5.63 -21.74
CA ARG A 21 51.07 -4.52 -20.94
C ARG A 21 50.43 -3.45 -21.81
N MET A 22 50.97 -3.25 -23.01
CA MET A 22 50.42 -2.30 -23.97
C MET A 22 49.07 -2.79 -24.53
N ILE A 23 48.95 -4.10 -24.77
CA ILE A 23 47.69 -4.74 -25.14
C ILE A 23 46.65 -4.63 -24.01
N ASP A 24 47.04 -4.86 -22.76
CA ASP A 24 46.13 -4.75 -21.61
C ASP A 24 45.57 -3.33 -21.44
N LYS A 25 46.42 -2.30 -21.56
CA LYS A 25 45.97 -0.90 -21.57
C LYS A 25 45.02 -0.59 -22.73
N LEU A 26 45.32 -1.08 -23.93
CA LEU A 26 44.44 -0.90 -25.10
C LEU A 26 43.09 -1.60 -24.88
N LEU A 27 43.08 -2.80 -24.31
CA LEU A 27 41.85 -3.52 -23.98
C LEU A 27 41.03 -2.78 -22.92
N ALA A 28 41.67 -2.25 -21.87
CA ALA A 28 41.01 -1.45 -20.85
C ALA A 28 40.37 -0.19 -21.44
N GLU A 29 41.10 0.56 -22.28
CA GLU A 29 40.55 1.75 -22.95
C GLU A 29 39.39 1.42 -23.90
N ILE A 30 39.44 0.28 -24.60
CA ILE A 30 38.33 -0.18 -25.46
C ILE A 30 37.12 -0.54 -24.61
N LEU A 31 37.33 -1.24 -23.48
CA LEU A 31 36.27 -1.65 -22.58
C LEU A 31 35.57 -0.45 -21.95
N ASP A 32 36.35 0.53 -21.45
CA ASP A 32 35.82 1.76 -20.85
C ASP A 32 34.99 2.55 -21.86
N LYS A 33 35.50 2.73 -23.09
CA LYS A 33 34.74 3.39 -24.17
C LYS A 33 33.45 2.65 -24.52
N ALA A 34 33.48 1.31 -24.56
CA ALA A 34 32.30 0.51 -24.84
C ALA A 34 31.26 0.62 -23.71
N LEU A 35 31.69 0.64 -22.45
CA LEU A 35 30.80 0.83 -21.30
C LEU A 35 30.16 2.23 -21.29
N ASP A 36 30.93 3.27 -21.62
CA ASP A 36 30.45 4.64 -21.75
C ASP A 36 29.44 4.79 -22.91
N GLU A 37 29.67 4.13 -24.04
CA GLU A 37 28.71 4.12 -25.14
C GLU A 37 27.41 3.38 -24.78
N ILE A 38 27.51 2.28 -24.04
CA ILE A 38 26.33 1.52 -23.56
C ILE A 38 25.52 2.36 -22.58
N SER A 39 26.17 3.02 -21.62
CA SER A 39 25.49 3.86 -20.63
C SER A 39 24.81 5.05 -21.31
N LYS A 40 25.52 5.74 -22.20
CA LYS A 40 24.98 6.85 -23.00
C LYS A 40 23.77 6.43 -23.83
N LYS A 41 23.84 5.28 -24.50
CA LYS A 41 22.72 4.74 -25.29
C LYS A 41 21.53 4.32 -24.42
N ALA A 42 21.78 3.82 -23.20
CA ALA A 42 20.73 3.50 -22.24
C ALA A 42 20.02 4.77 -21.74
N ASP A 43 20.78 5.83 -21.46
CA ASP A 43 20.24 7.12 -21.04
C ASP A 43 19.49 7.82 -22.17
N GLU A 44 19.99 7.80 -23.40
CA GLU A 44 19.30 8.32 -24.58
C GLU A 44 17.97 7.57 -24.80
N ARG A 45 17.95 6.24 -24.67
CA ARG A 45 16.70 5.45 -24.73
C ARG A 45 15.74 5.79 -23.60
N ARG A 46 16.24 6.03 -22.38
CA ARG A 46 15.41 6.44 -21.23
C ARG A 46 14.82 7.83 -21.47
N GLN A 47 15.61 8.77 -21.96
CA GLN A 47 15.18 10.13 -22.30
C GLN A 47 14.16 10.14 -23.43
N GLN A 48 14.36 9.35 -24.49
CA GLN A 48 13.38 9.19 -25.57
C GLN A 48 12.06 8.61 -25.07
N ARG A 49 12.10 7.63 -24.15
CA ARG A 49 10.88 7.10 -23.51
C ARG A 49 10.18 8.19 -22.71
N LEU A 50 10.89 8.98 -21.92
CA LEU A 50 10.31 10.07 -21.12
C LEU A 50 9.74 11.19 -22.01
N ALA A 51 10.43 11.54 -23.10
CA ALA A 51 9.98 12.57 -24.05
C ALA A 51 8.69 12.17 -24.79
N ASN A 52 8.45 10.87 -24.97
CA ASN A 52 7.26 10.34 -25.62
C ASN A 52 6.10 10.01 -24.64
N ILE A 53 6.28 10.19 -23.33
CA ILE A 53 5.19 10.00 -22.36
C ILE A 53 4.39 11.29 -22.30
N GLU A 54 3.27 11.31 -23.02
CA GLU A 54 2.24 12.33 -22.84
C GLU A 54 1.45 12.01 -21.56
N ASN A 55 1.80 12.65 -20.43
CA ASN A 55 1.08 12.49 -19.19
C ASN A 55 -0.31 13.15 -19.28
N LYS A 56 -1.34 12.37 -19.62
CA LYS A 56 -2.73 12.82 -19.59
C LYS A 56 -3.33 12.57 -18.21
N PHE A 57 -3.47 13.64 -17.44
CA PHE A 57 -4.23 13.64 -16.19
C PHE A 57 -5.66 14.11 -16.47
N ALA A 58 -6.52 13.17 -16.82
CA ALA A 58 -7.96 13.41 -16.94
C ALA A 58 -8.72 12.49 -15.99
N PRO A 59 -9.85 12.94 -15.40
CA PRO A 59 -10.67 12.06 -14.58
C PRO A 59 -11.18 10.91 -15.45
N HIS A 60 -10.83 9.68 -15.05
CA HIS A 60 -11.30 8.49 -15.76
C HIS A 60 -12.80 8.24 -15.53
N ALA A 61 -13.28 8.51 -14.32
CA ALA A 61 -14.68 8.41 -13.93
C ALA A 61 -14.96 9.29 -12.69
N LEU A 62 -16.20 9.71 -12.52
CA LEU A 62 -16.72 10.32 -11.30
C LEU A 62 -17.65 9.30 -10.63
N LEU A 63 -17.23 8.76 -9.49
CA LEU A 63 -18.01 7.80 -8.71
C LEU A 63 -18.58 8.52 -7.50
N VAL A 64 -19.90 8.44 -7.32
CA VAL A 64 -20.62 9.14 -6.24
C VAL A 64 -21.12 8.09 -5.25
N SER A 65 -20.70 8.21 -3.99
CA SER A 65 -21.21 7.38 -2.89
C SER A 65 -22.49 7.97 -2.32
N ASP A 66 -23.38 7.10 -1.83
CA ASP A 66 -24.48 7.55 -0.97
C ASP A 66 -23.93 7.88 0.42
N GLY A 67 -24.07 9.13 0.85
CA GLY A 67 -23.52 9.64 2.10
C GLY A 67 -22.18 10.39 1.97
N GLU A 68 -21.79 11.02 3.08
CA GLU A 68 -20.57 11.80 3.19
C GLU A 68 -19.35 10.87 3.31
N ALA A 69 -18.54 10.82 2.26
CA ALA A 69 -17.30 10.06 2.23
C ALA A 69 -16.26 10.65 3.20
N THR A 70 -15.68 9.80 4.04
CA THR A 70 -14.67 10.17 5.04
C THR A 70 -13.27 9.65 4.71
N CYS A 71 -13.19 8.47 4.10
CA CYS A 71 -11.94 7.86 3.65
C CYS A 71 -12.19 6.95 2.45
N PHE A 72 -11.13 6.57 1.74
CA PHE A 72 -11.22 5.65 0.60
C PHE A 72 -9.95 4.83 0.44
N ALA A 73 -10.06 3.69 -0.26
CA ALA A 73 -8.94 2.89 -0.69
C ALA A 73 -9.17 2.30 -2.09
N THR A 74 -8.09 2.06 -2.83
CA THR A 74 -8.15 1.46 -4.17
C THR A 74 -7.55 0.06 -4.15
N PRO A 75 -8.29 -1.02 -4.46
CA PRO A 75 -7.78 -2.39 -4.43
C PRO A 75 -6.77 -2.75 -5.54
N GLY A 76 -6.15 -1.75 -6.18
CA GLY A 76 -5.23 -1.91 -7.30
C GLY A 76 -5.89 -2.33 -8.60
N ILE A 77 -7.18 -2.04 -8.78
CA ILE A 77 -7.91 -2.22 -10.05
C ILE A 77 -8.36 -0.84 -10.53
N ALA A 78 -7.98 -0.49 -11.76
CA ALA A 78 -8.37 0.77 -12.36
C ALA A 78 -9.91 0.91 -12.39
N GLY A 79 -10.40 2.05 -11.89
CA GLY A 79 -11.82 2.34 -11.84
C GLY A 79 -12.60 1.66 -10.71
N LEU A 80 -11.95 0.94 -9.79
CA LEU A 80 -12.59 0.39 -8.59
C LEU A 80 -12.11 1.14 -7.34
N VAL A 81 -13.04 1.62 -6.53
CA VAL A 81 -12.75 2.30 -5.27
C VAL A 81 -13.67 1.76 -4.19
N VAL A 82 -13.16 1.70 -2.96
CA VAL A 82 -13.98 1.45 -1.77
C VAL A 82 -13.92 2.71 -0.89
N VAL A 83 -15.08 3.12 -0.39
CA VAL A 83 -15.30 4.38 0.32
C VAL A 83 -15.90 4.06 1.67
N GLY A 84 -15.36 4.66 2.72
CA GLY A 84 -15.96 4.69 4.04
C GLY A 84 -16.77 5.98 4.22
N THR A 85 -17.89 5.91 4.94
CA THR A 85 -18.77 7.06 5.17
C THR A 85 -18.82 7.49 6.63
N SER A 86 -19.31 8.71 6.88
CA SER A 86 -19.57 9.24 8.22
C SER A 86 -20.67 8.48 8.98
N ARG A 87 -21.46 7.64 8.29
CA ARG A 87 -22.52 6.81 8.87
C ARG A 87 -22.06 5.40 9.28
N GLY A 88 -20.84 5.02 8.91
CA GLY A 88 -20.29 3.69 9.15
C GLY A 88 -20.50 2.70 8.02
N ASP A 89 -20.91 3.18 6.85
CA ASP A 89 -21.06 2.35 5.65
C ASP A 89 -19.71 2.21 4.92
N VAL A 90 -19.47 1.01 4.40
CA VAL A 90 -18.38 0.69 3.47
C VAL A 90 -19.02 0.44 2.10
N ILE A 91 -18.63 1.22 1.10
CA ILE A 91 -19.26 1.24 -0.22
C ILE A 91 -18.19 0.99 -1.29
N ALA A 92 -18.35 -0.07 -2.09
CA ALA A 92 -17.54 -0.33 -3.27
C ALA A 92 -18.25 0.18 -4.52
N LEU A 93 -17.52 0.95 -5.33
CA LEU A 93 -18.00 1.61 -6.55
C LEU A 93 -17.08 1.27 -7.71
N THR A 94 -17.64 1.03 -8.91
CA THR A 94 -16.88 0.69 -10.11
C THR A 94 -17.23 1.59 -11.29
N ALA A 95 -16.21 2.05 -12.01
CA ALA A 95 -16.34 2.78 -13.26
C ALA A 95 -16.69 1.88 -14.45
N ARG A 96 -16.64 0.55 -14.29
CA ARG A 96 -17.00 -0.40 -15.35
C ARG A 96 -18.50 -0.49 -15.56
N ASP A 97 -19.26 -0.33 -14.48
CA ASP A 97 -20.72 -0.36 -14.44
C ASP A 97 -21.15 0.58 -13.31
N LEU A 98 -21.61 1.78 -13.65
CA LEU A 98 -21.94 2.83 -12.68
C LEU A 98 -23.13 2.48 -11.79
N GLU A 99 -23.95 1.49 -12.19
CA GLU A 99 -25.06 0.98 -11.41
C GLU A 99 -24.61 -0.12 -10.42
N ALA A 100 -23.46 -0.76 -10.69
CA ALA A 100 -22.91 -1.77 -9.80
C ALA A 100 -22.25 -1.13 -8.58
N SER A 101 -22.88 -1.33 -7.42
CA SER A 101 -22.33 -0.94 -6.13
C SER A 101 -22.57 -2.04 -5.09
N GLY A 102 -21.62 -2.19 -4.19
CA GLY A 102 -21.76 -3.00 -2.99
C GLY A 102 -21.73 -2.11 -1.77
N THR A 103 -22.69 -2.26 -0.86
CA THR A 103 -22.73 -1.49 0.39
C THR A 103 -22.86 -2.45 1.55
N ASP A 104 -22.04 -2.24 2.58
CA ASP A 104 -22.16 -2.94 3.86
C ASP A 104 -22.07 -1.94 5.02
N ARG A 105 -23.04 -2.01 5.94
CA ARG A 105 -23.05 -1.18 7.15
C ARG A 105 -22.26 -1.86 8.25
N ALA A 106 -20.94 -1.90 8.06
CA ALA A 106 -20.05 -2.69 8.89
C ALA A 106 -19.72 -2.01 10.24
N HIS A 107 -19.90 -0.69 10.34
CA HIS A 107 -19.53 0.13 11.50
C HIS A 107 -20.74 0.88 12.10
N ASP A 108 -20.70 1.09 13.41
CA ASP A 108 -21.76 1.80 14.15
C ASP A 108 -21.58 3.33 14.15
N GLY A 109 -20.47 3.81 13.59
CA GLY A 109 -20.10 5.22 13.48
C GLY A 109 -19.12 5.46 12.33
N PRO A 110 -18.57 6.67 12.20
CA PRO A 110 -17.73 7.05 11.06
C PRO A 110 -16.59 6.07 10.79
N VAL A 111 -16.42 5.70 9.52
CA VAL A 111 -15.22 4.98 9.07
C VAL A 111 -14.10 6.02 8.94
N THR A 112 -13.04 5.90 9.72
CA THR A 112 -12.00 6.94 9.82
C THR A 112 -10.71 6.57 9.10
N ALA A 113 -10.48 5.28 8.89
CA ALA A 113 -9.28 4.80 8.22
C ALA A 113 -9.58 3.57 7.35
N MET A 114 -8.88 3.46 6.23
CA MET A 114 -9.06 2.38 5.27
C MET A 114 -7.74 2.09 4.56
N ASP A 115 -7.51 0.82 4.23
CA ASP A 115 -6.44 0.41 3.34
C ASP A 115 -6.89 -0.78 2.48
N ALA A 116 -6.25 -0.99 1.34
CA ALA A 116 -6.55 -2.08 0.43
C ALA A 116 -5.31 -2.90 0.08
N GLY A 117 -5.49 -4.21 0.03
CA GLY A 117 -4.45 -5.16 -0.28
C GLY A 117 -4.94 -6.24 -1.22
N HIS A 118 -4.06 -7.22 -1.44
CA HIS A 118 -4.42 -8.45 -2.11
C HIS A 118 -3.80 -9.63 -1.36
N THR A 119 -4.47 -10.76 -1.39
CA THR A 119 -3.97 -12.02 -0.85
C THR A 119 -3.18 -12.74 -1.95
N PRO A 120 -1.85 -12.93 -1.83
CA PRO A 120 -1.05 -13.55 -2.89
C PRO A 120 -1.48 -14.99 -3.19
N THR A 121 -1.98 -15.71 -2.19
CA THR A 121 -2.39 -17.12 -2.29
C THR A 121 -3.67 -17.32 -3.08
N THR A 122 -4.56 -16.32 -3.10
CA THR A 122 -5.92 -16.45 -3.66
C THR A 122 -6.20 -15.44 -4.78
N GLY A 123 -5.40 -14.38 -4.86
CA GLY A 123 -5.63 -13.25 -5.75
C GLY A 123 -6.80 -12.35 -5.32
N ALA A 124 -7.45 -12.63 -4.19
CA ALA A 124 -8.57 -11.86 -3.71
C ALA A 124 -8.15 -10.43 -3.36
N LYS A 125 -9.07 -9.49 -3.62
CA LYS A 125 -8.90 -8.09 -3.28
C LYS A 125 -9.53 -7.85 -1.93
N VAL A 126 -8.75 -7.36 -0.98
CA VAL A 126 -9.19 -7.20 0.41
C VAL A 126 -9.11 -5.72 0.78
N VAL A 127 -10.11 -5.24 1.51
CA VAL A 127 -10.13 -3.90 2.08
C VAL A 127 -10.25 -4.04 3.58
N ALA A 128 -9.39 -3.33 4.30
CA ALA A 128 -9.46 -3.16 5.73
C ALA A 128 -10.05 -1.79 6.01
N SER A 129 -11.04 -1.71 6.91
CA SER A 129 -11.62 -0.43 7.31
C SER A 129 -11.84 -0.37 8.81
N ALA A 130 -11.64 0.81 9.39
CA ALA A 130 -11.63 1.00 10.82
C ALA A 130 -12.46 2.22 11.24
N SER A 131 -13.04 2.10 12.43
CA SER A 131 -13.84 3.10 13.15
C SER A 131 -13.43 3.07 14.63
N ALA A 132 -14.01 3.92 15.48
CA ALA A 132 -13.70 3.94 16.91
C ALA A 132 -13.77 2.55 17.61
N GLY A 133 -14.74 1.71 17.25
CA GLY A 133 -15.00 0.44 17.95
C GLY A 133 -14.51 -0.82 17.24
N HIS A 134 -14.36 -0.77 15.91
CA HIS A 134 -14.18 -1.98 15.11
C HIS A 134 -13.24 -1.79 13.92
N LEU A 135 -12.48 -2.85 13.66
CA LEU A 135 -11.75 -3.12 12.42
C LEU A 135 -12.51 -4.20 11.64
N THR A 136 -12.73 -3.99 10.36
CA THR A 136 -13.40 -4.92 9.47
C THR A 136 -12.50 -5.24 8.28
N LEU A 137 -12.64 -6.46 7.76
CA LEU A 137 -11.99 -6.90 6.53
C LEU A 137 -13.08 -7.37 5.56
N HIS A 138 -13.06 -6.84 4.35
CA HIS A 138 -13.96 -7.22 3.27
C HIS A 138 -13.17 -7.78 2.09
N GLU A 139 -13.69 -8.84 1.48
CA GLU A 139 -13.32 -9.19 0.11
C GLU A 139 -14.17 -8.36 -0.86
N VAL A 140 -13.53 -7.82 -1.89
CA VAL A 140 -14.18 -7.06 -2.96
C VAL A 140 -14.25 -7.90 -4.23
N VAL A 141 -15.46 -8.23 -4.65
CA VAL A 141 -15.68 -8.94 -5.92
C VAL A 141 -15.57 -7.94 -7.07
N VAL A 142 -14.41 -7.93 -7.73
CA VAL A 142 -14.04 -6.93 -8.76
C VAL A 142 -15.08 -6.76 -9.88
N LYS A 143 -15.78 -7.84 -10.27
CA LYS A 143 -16.75 -7.79 -11.37
C LYS A 143 -18.06 -7.08 -10.99
N THR A 144 -18.50 -7.24 -9.75
CA THR A 144 -19.82 -6.79 -9.28
C THR A 144 -19.74 -5.66 -8.26
N ALA A 145 -18.52 -5.26 -7.86
CA ALA A 145 -18.27 -4.38 -6.72
C ALA A 145 -18.91 -4.88 -5.42
N GLN A 146 -19.26 -6.17 -5.32
CA GLN A 146 -19.86 -6.73 -4.11
C GLN A 146 -18.83 -6.79 -2.98
N LEU A 147 -19.28 -6.48 -1.76
CA LEU A 147 -18.50 -6.58 -0.53
C LEU A 147 -18.91 -7.83 0.24
N ASN A 148 -17.95 -8.68 0.57
CA ASN A 148 -18.15 -9.82 1.45
C ASN A 148 -17.37 -9.60 2.75
N LEU A 149 -18.07 -9.45 3.87
CA LEU A 149 -17.42 -9.31 5.18
C LEU A 149 -16.70 -10.63 5.55
N LEU A 150 -15.38 -10.56 5.69
CA LEU A 150 -14.52 -11.69 6.08
C LEU A 150 -14.31 -11.74 7.59
N ALA A 151 -14.10 -10.58 8.21
CA ALA A 151 -13.85 -10.49 9.65
C ALA A 151 -14.29 -9.13 10.20
N LYS A 152 -14.72 -9.12 11.46
CA LYS A 152 -14.97 -7.92 12.27
C LYS A 152 -14.39 -8.16 13.66
N VAL A 153 -13.49 -7.28 14.09
CA VAL A 153 -12.75 -7.39 15.35
C VAL A 153 -12.92 -6.09 16.13
N ALA A 154 -13.08 -6.20 17.45
CA ALA A 154 -13.11 -5.04 18.33
C ALA A 154 -11.72 -4.40 18.41
N LEU A 155 -11.68 -3.08 18.30
CA LEU A 155 -10.47 -2.30 18.50
C LEU A 155 -10.35 -1.92 19.98
N PRO A 156 -9.14 -2.00 20.57
CA PRO A 156 -8.91 -1.45 21.90
C PRO A 156 -9.03 0.08 21.87
N PRO A 157 -9.35 0.72 23.01
CA PRO A 157 -9.33 2.17 23.09
C PRO A 157 -7.90 2.71 22.90
N ASP A 158 -7.81 3.96 22.44
CA ASP A 158 -6.54 4.69 22.38
C ASP A 158 -6.00 4.89 23.83
N PRO A 159 -4.78 4.42 24.15
CA PRO A 159 -4.23 4.47 25.51
C PRO A 159 -4.17 5.88 26.12
N ASP A 160 -4.02 6.93 25.32
CA ASP A 160 -3.94 8.31 25.83
C ASP A 160 -5.33 8.96 25.98
N HIS A 161 -6.40 8.27 25.57
CA HIS A 161 -7.76 8.75 25.69
C HIS A 161 -8.40 8.45 27.06
N ASP A 162 -7.87 7.47 27.79
CA ASP A 162 -8.31 7.10 29.14
C ASP A 162 -7.51 7.80 30.25
N ALA A 163 -6.56 8.68 29.92
CA ALA A 163 -5.89 9.49 30.92
C ALA A 163 -6.92 10.47 31.54
N PRO A 164 -7.19 10.42 32.86
CA PRO A 164 -8.08 11.37 33.49
C PRO A 164 -7.49 12.76 33.23
N GLN A 165 -8.25 13.61 32.53
CA GLN A 165 -7.93 15.02 32.43
C GLN A 165 -7.69 15.52 33.85
N CYS A 166 -6.44 15.88 34.17
CA CYS A 166 -6.13 16.55 35.42
C CYS A 166 -7.06 17.76 35.51
N SER A 167 -8.01 17.67 36.44
CA SER A 167 -8.94 18.74 36.76
C SER A 167 -8.14 19.94 37.25
N ASP A 168 -8.05 20.98 36.43
CA ASP A 168 -7.84 22.33 36.91
C ASP A 168 -8.59 23.34 36.03
N GLY A 169 -9.27 24.25 36.72
CA GLY A 169 -10.41 24.99 36.23
C GLY A 169 -10.12 26.06 35.17
N GLY A 170 -11.17 26.43 34.44
CA GLY A 170 -11.16 27.61 33.56
C GLY A 170 -12.13 27.47 32.41
N GLY A 171 -13.37 27.94 32.60
CA GLY A 171 -14.42 27.85 31.60
C GLY A 171 -14.10 28.56 30.28
N HIS A 172 -14.17 27.81 29.18
CA HIS A 172 -14.63 28.33 27.89
C HIS A 172 -15.57 27.30 27.26
N GLN A 173 -16.87 27.54 27.43
CA GLN A 173 -17.92 26.82 26.71
C GLN A 173 -17.97 27.28 25.25
N GLY A 174 -18.03 26.31 24.33
CA GLY A 174 -18.97 26.40 23.22
C GLY A 174 -18.41 26.45 21.79
N ARG A 175 -17.65 25.44 21.36
CA ARG A 175 -17.73 24.82 20.01
C ARG A 175 -16.74 23.65 19.88
N SER A 176 -17.08 22.48 20.42
CA SER A 176 -16.41 21.23 20.05
C SER A 176 -17.13 20.62 18.85
N GLN A 177 -16.79 21.10 17.65
CA GLN A 177 -16.97 20.31 16.43
C GLN A 177 -16.00 19.13 16.47
N GLY A 178 -16.53 17.90 16.42
CA GLY A 178 -15.81 16.69 16.00
C GLY A 178 -14.49 16.38 16.71
N SER A 179 -14.51 16.05 18.00
CA SER A 179 -13.33 15.49 18.66
C SER A 179 -13.20 14.01 18.30
N SER A 180 -12.53 13.72 17.18
CA SER A 180 -12.13 12.38 16.69
C SER A 180 -11.05 11.72 17.56
N ASN A 181 -10.92 12.12 18.82
CA ASN A 181 -9.67 12.00 19.59
C ASN A 181 -9.26 10.58 19.96
N GLY A 182 -10.09 9.56 19.70
CA GLY A 182 -9.76 8.14 19.94
C GLY A 182 -10.06 7.21 18.77
N CYS A 183 -10.43 7.77 17.61
CA CYS A 183 -10.68 6.95 16.43
C CYS A 183 -9.37 6.62 15.71
N PRO A 184 -9.24 5.43 15.08
CA PRO A 184 -8.10 5.10 14.25
C PRO A 184 -7.84 6.16 13.17
N VAL A 185 -6.59 6.58 13.01
CA VAL A 185 -6.18 7.58 11.99
C VAL A 185 -5.64 6.91 10.73
N SER A 186 -5.12 5.70 10.84
CA SER A 186 -4.60 4.94 9.70
C SER A 186 -4.75 3.46 9.93
N VAL A 187 -4.97 2.75 8.83
CA VAL A 187 -4.88 1.29 8.73
C VAL A 187 -3.79 0.97 7.71
N SER A 188 -3.07 -0.13 7.90
CA SER A 188 -2.15 -0.65 6.89
C SER A 188 -2.25 -2.17 6.81
N LEU A 189 -2.47 -2.68 5.61
CA LEU A 189 -2.42 -4.10 5.28
C LEU A 189 -1.00 -4.48 4.88
N SER A 190 -0.50 -5.58 5.43
CA SER A 190 0.76 -6.15 4.94
C SER A 190 0.60 -6.60 3.48
N PRO A 191 1.67 -6.63 2.67
CA PRO A 191 1.59 -7.02 1.25
C PRO A 191 1.02 -8.43 1.00
N ASN A 192 1.13 -9.32 2.00
CA ASN A 192 0.55 -10.67 1.96
C ASN A 192 -0.84 -10.76 2.58
N ALA A 193 -1.42 -9.65 3.04
CA ALA A 193 -2.67 -9.55 3.80
C ALA A 193 -2.72 -10.47 5.04
N GLY A 194 -1.56 -10.87 5.57
CA GLY A 194 -1.45 -11.70 6.77
C GLY A 194 -1.43 -10.90 8.07
N HIS A 195 -1.20 -9.59 8.00
CA HIS A 195 -1.23 -8.69 9.15
C HIS A 195 -1.95 -7.39 8.79
N VAL A 196 -2.61 -6.82 9.79
CA VAL A 196 -3.22 -5.49 9.73
C VAL A 196 -2.67 -4.65 10.87
N ALA A 197 -2.12 -3.48 10.57
CA ALA A 197 -1.73 -2.50 11.57
C ALA A 197 -2.77 -1.37 11.63
N VAL A 198 -3.10 -0.93 12.84
CA VAL A 198 -4.03 0.17 13.11
C VAL A 198 -3.31 1.19 13.97
N CYS A 199 -3.27 2.44 13.53
CA CYS A 199 -2.61 3.54 14.22
C CYS A 199 -3.67 4.50 14.81
N TYR A 200 -3.41 4.97 16.03
CA TYR A 200 -4.26 5.90 16.77
C TYR A 200 -3.63 7.31 16.83
N PRO A 201 -4.42 8.35 17.17
CA PRO A 201 -3.94 9.71 17.33
C PRO A 201 -2.78 9.86 18.32
N SER A 202 -2.74 9.07 19.40
CA SER A 202 -1.62 9.02 20.36
C SER A 202 -0.28 8.54 19.76
N GLY A 203 -0.32 7.93 18.57
CA GLY A 203 0.80 7.19 18.01
C GLY A 203 0.85 5.72 18.46
N ALA A 204 -0.11 5.25 19.28
CA ALA A 204 -0.25 3.83 19.57
C ALA A 204 -0.55 3.04 18.29
N VAL A 205 0.03 1.84 18.19
CA VAL A 205 -0.17 0.94 17.04
C VAL A 205 -0.60 -0.44 17.53
N CYS A 206 -1.74 -0.92 17.03
CA CYS A 206 -2.19 -2.29 17.23
C CYS A 206 -1.93 -3.11 15.97
N VAL A 207 -1.33 -4.29 16.13
CA VAL A 207 -1.06 -5.22 15.02
C VAL A 207 -1.88 -6.48 15.22
N TYR A 208 -2.64 -6.84 14.19
CA TYR A 208 -3.51 -8.00 14.14
C TYR A 208 -2.93 -9.01 13.16
N ALA A 209 -2.91 -10.29 13.56
CA ALA A 209 -2.72 -11.38 12.61
C ALA A 209 -4.04 -11.66 11.90
N ALA A 210 -4.06 -11.51 10.58
CA ALA A 210 -5.20 -11.82 9.75
C ALA A 210 -5.10 -13.28 9.28
N GLN A 211 -5.82 -14.16 9.95
CA GLN A 211 -6.10 -15.50 9.44
C GLN A 211 -7.37 -15.44 8.61
N LEU A 212 -7.22 -15.02 7.36
CA LEU A 212 -8.33 -15.05 6.41
C LEU A 212 -8.72 -16.51 6.14
N PRO A 213 -10.01 -16.81 5.97
CA PRO A 213 -10.41 -18.13 5.54
C PRO A 213 -9.62 -18.49 4.27
N PRO A 214 -9.16 -19.74 4.11
CA PRO A 214 -8.68 -20.17 2.81
C PRO A 214 -9.84 -19.91 1.86
N SER A 215 -9.70 -18.87 1.01
CA SER A 215 -10.71 -18.48 0.03
C SER A 215 -11.24 -19.76 -0.59
N PHE A 216 -12.55 -19.93 -0.66
CA PHE A 216 -13.25 -21.05 -1.30
C PHE A 216 -12.49 -21.59 -2.53
N TYR A 217 -11.54 -22.48 -2.29
CA TYR A 217 -10.83 -23.18 -3.34
C TYR A 217 -11.87 -24.17 -3.85
N LEU A 218 -12.18 -24.07 -5.14
CA LEU A 218 -13.17 -24.86 -5.89
C LEU A 218 -14.58 -24.23 -5.95
N SER A 219 -14.76 -23.22 -6.79
CA SER A 219 -15.82 -23.41 -7.79
C SER A 219 -15.19 -24.28 -8.89
N PRO A 220 -15.60 -25.54 -9.06
CA PRO A 220 -15.22 -26.28 -10.26
C PRO A 220 -15.79 -25.51 -11.44
N ALA A 221 -14.99 -25.34 -12.48
CA ALA A 221 -15.52 -25.08 -13.80
C ALA A 221 -16.34 -26.31 -14.21
N VAL A 222 -17.67 -26.24 -14.08
CA VAL A 222 -18.68 -26.81 -15.00
C VAL A 222 -19.96 -26.00 -14.85
#